data_AF-A0A933BBC7-F1
#
_entry.id   AF-A0A933BBC7-F1
#
_cell.length_a   1.000
_cell.length_b   1.000
_cell.length_c   1.000
_cell.angle_alpha   90.00
_cell.angle_beta   90.00
_cell.angle_gamma   90.00
#
_symmetry.space_group_name_H-M   'P 1'
#
loop_
_entity.id
_entity.type
_entity.pdbx_description
1 polymer ?
#
loop_
_entity_poly.entity_id
_entity_poly.type
_entity_poly.pdbx_seq_one_letter_code
_entity_poly.pdbx_strand_id
1 'polypeptide(L)'
;MRNATLMAVAPNANIGLVAGTTPGIDPRFAQVFSRNKISGKYLDINHNLVKELKELNLWETVRGEMIERQGDISEIGNIPEEIKIRYKSAFTISPLAFIEVAA
;
A
#
# COMPACT_ATOMS: atom_id res chain seq x y z
N MET A 1 -6.77 -13.39 -36.25
CA MET A 1 -7.13 -13.02 -34.87
C MET A 1 -8.21 -13.99 -34.39
N ARG A 2 -8.07 -14.61 -33.20
CA ARG A 2 -9.00 -15.68 -32.74
C ARG A 2 -10.15 -15.16 -31.87
N ASN A 3 -9.93 -14.10 -31.09
CA ASN A 3 -10.88 -13.58 -30.11
C ASN A 3 -11.29 -12.15 -30.47
N ALA A 4 -12.56 -11.80 -30.20
CA ALA A 4 -13.10 -10.46 -30.44
C ALA A 4 -12.57 -9.42 -29.43
N THR A 5 -12.35 -9.83 -28.18
CA THR A 5 -11.76 -9.01 -27.11
C THR A 5 -10.72 -9.83 -26.34
N LEU A 6 -9.74 -9.16 -25.74
CA LEU A 6 -8.58 -9.80 -25.11
C LEU A 6 -8.26 -9.32 -23.71
N MET A 7 -8.56 -8.05 -23.38
CA MET A 7 -8.08 -7.42 -22.16
C MET A 7 -9.23 -6.82 -21.36
N ALA A 8 -9.20 -7.05 -20.06
CA ALA A 8 -10.02 -6.38 -19.06
C ALA A 8 -9.26 -6.44 -17.73
N VAL A 9 -9.28 -5.33 -16.97
CA VAL A 9 -8.73 -5.29 -15.61
C VAL A 9 -9.89 -5.52 -14.64
N ALA A 10 -9.98 -6.73 -14.10
CA ALA A 10 -10.98 -7.11 -13.11
C ALA A 10 -10.44 -7.01 -11.68
N PRO A 11 -11.30 -6.84 -10.66
CA PRO A 11 -10.89 -6.96 -9.26
C PRO A 11 -10.23 -8.32 -8.99
N ASN A 12 -9.07 -8.31 -8.36
CA ASN A 12 -8.27 -9.51 -8.15
C ASN A 12 -7.96 -9.77 -6.65
N ALA A 13 -8.81 -9.28 -5.74
CA ALA A 13 -8.55 -9.25 -4.29
C ALA A 13 -8.01 -10.58 -3.71
N ASN A 14 -8.62 -11.72 -4.05
CA ASN A 14 -8.21 -13.02 -3.53
C ASN A 14 -6.85 -13.48 -4.11
N ILE A 15 -6.68 -13.41 -5.43
CA ILE A 15 -5.43 -13.86 -6.07
C ILE A 15 -4.27 -12.89 -5.79
N GLY A 16 -4.56 -11.59 -5.63
CA GLY A 16 -3.60 -10.58 -5.19
C GLY A 16 -3.12 -10.86 -3.78
N LEU A 17 -4.01 -11.27 -2.86
CA LEU A 17 -3.64 -11.70 -1.52
C LEU A 17 -2.73 -12.94 -1.55
N VAL A 18 -3.05 -13.95 -2.37
CA VAL A 18 -2.21 -15.14 -2.54
C VAL A 18 -0.82 -14.77 -3.08
N ALA A 19 -0.77 -13.84 -4.03
CA ALA A 19 0.47 -13.34 -4.61
C ALA A 19 1.23 -12.33 -3.73
N GLY A 20 0.63 -11.84 -2.63
CA GLY A 20 1.21 -10.80 -1.78
C GLY A 20 1.29 -9.42 -2.46
N THR A 21 0.37 -9.10 -3.36
CA THR A 21 0.32 -7.85 -4.14
C THR A 21 -0.87 -6.98 -3.77
N THR A 22 -0.86 -5.72 -4.22
CA THR A 22 -2.02 -4.83 -4.13
C THR A 22 -3.07 -5.24 -5.16
N PRO A 23 -4.37 -5.02 -4.87
CA PRO A 23 -5.43 -5.42 -5.78
C PRO A 23 -5.51 -4.50 -7.01
N GLY A 24 -5.82 -5.09 -8.15
CA GLY A 24 -6.11 -4.40 -9.41
C GLY A 24 -4.98 -3.47 -9.85
N ILE A 25 -5.37 -2.25 -10.19
CA ILE A 25 -4.48 -1.11 -10.46
C ILE A 25 -4.56 -0.07 -9.34
N ASP A 26 -5.16 -0.44 -8.21
CA ASP A 26 -5.45 0.49 -7.12
C ASP A 26 -4.17 0.79 -6.32
N PRO A 27 -3.95 2.06 -5.92
CA PRO A 27 -2.96 2.38 -4.91
C PRO A 27 -3.21 1.63 -3.61
N ARG A 28 -2.15 1.43 -2.83
CA ARG A 28 -2.28 0.74 -1.54
C ARG A 28 -3.18 1.56 -0.61
N PHE A 29 -4.15 0.88 0.02
CA PHE A 29 -5.10 1.51 0.94
C PHE A 29 -4.42 2.15 2.16
N ALA A 30 -3.47 1.45 2.78
CA ALA A 30 -2.67 1.93 3.90
C ALA A 30 -1.32 1.19 3.96
N GLN A 31 -0.27 1.82 4.51
CA GLN A 31 1.03 1.17 4.66
C GLN A 31 1.02 0.07 5.75
N VAL A 32 0.15 0.23 6.74
CA VAL A 32 -0.12 -0.72 7.81
C VAL A 32 -1.62 -0.79 8.03
N PHE A 33 -2.19 -1.99 8.08
CA PHE A 33 -3.57 -2.16 8.51
C PHE A 33 -3.77 -3.52 9.14
N SER A 34 -4.87 -3.69 9.85
CA SER A 34 -5.17 -4.94 10.51
C SER A 34 -6.28 -5.71 9.81
N ARG A 35 -6.08 -7.02 9.68
CA ARG A 35 -7.07 -7.96 9.17
C ARG A 35 -7.54 -8.88 10.28
N ASN A 36 -8.85 -8.95 10.47
CA ASN A 36 -9.46 -9.94 11.35
C ASN A 36 -9.62 -11.26 10.59
N LYS A 37 -9.11 -12.34 11.17
CA LYS A 37 -9.36 -13.72 10.75
C LYS A 37 -10.00 -14.47 11.92
N ILE A 38 -10.57 -15.64 11.65
CA ILE A 38 -11.12 -16.52 12.69
C ILE A 38 -10.06 -16.85 13.75
N SER A 39 -8.80 -16.95 13.36
CA SER A 39 -7.66 -17.24 14.25
C SER A 39 -7.09 -16.01 14.99
N GLY A 40 -7.65 -14.81 14.79
CA GLY A 40 -7.22 -13.59 15.47
C GLY A 40 -6.96 -12.40 14.54
N LYS A 41 -6.31 -11.38 15.10
CA LYS A 41 -6.03 -10.10 14.44
C LYS A 41 -4.59 -10.08 13.93
N TYR A 42 -4.41 -9.95 12.61
CA TYR A 42 -3.10 -9.94 11.96
C TYR A 42 -2.79 -8.55 11.42
N LEU A 43 -1.52 -8.16 11.49
CA LEU A 43 -1.03 -6.93 10.89
C LEU A 43 -0.54 -7.21 9.47
N ASP A 44 -1.10 -6.49 8.50
CA ASP A 44 -0.61 -6.45 7.11
C ASP A 44 0.22 -5.17 6.97
N ILE A 45 1.47 -5.34 6.56
CA ILE A 45 2.44 -4.26 6.44
C ILE A 45 3.07 -4.25 5.05
N ASN A 46 3.33 -3.06 4.53
CA ASN A 46 4.04 -2.92 3.27
C ASN A 46 5.52 -3.30 3.44
N HIS A 47 5.89 -4.50 2.99
CA HIS A 47 7.25 -5.02 3.06
C HIS A 47 8.27 -4.17 2.29
N ASN A 48 7.85 -3.48 1.22
CA ASN A 48 8.73 -2.58 0.47
C ASN A 48 9.14 -1.37 1.31
N LEU A 49 8.17 -0.72 1.97
CA LEU A 49 8.43 0.39 2.89
C LEU A 49 9.29 -0.05 4.08
N VAL A 50 8.98 -1.21 4.68
CA VAL A 50 9.77 -1.76 5.80
C VAL A 50 11.22 -1.96 5.39
N LYS A 51 11.47 -2.51 4.19
CA LYS A 51 12.82 -2.74 3.68
C LYS A 51 13.59 -1.43 3.55
N GLU A 52 13.00 -0.42 2.91
CA GLU A 52 13.63 0.89 2.69
C GLU A 52 13.88 1.63 4.01
N LEU A 53 12.94 1.58 4.96
CA LEU A 53 13.14 2.14 6.30
C LEU A 53 14.23 1.41 7.11
N LYS A 54 14.41 0.11 6.89
CA LYS A 54 15.51 -0.65 7.53
C LYS A 54 16.86 -0.29 6.93
N GLU A 55 16.94 -0.09 5.62
CA GLU A 55 18.15 0.37 4.93
C GLU A 55 18.60 1.75 5.44
N LEU A 56 17.65 2.60 5.84
CA LEU A 56 17.91 3.90 6.46
C LEU A 56 18.07 3.86 8.00
N ASN A 57 18.00 2.69 8.63
CA ASN A 57 17.99 2.52 10.10
C ASN A 57 16.86 3.30 10.82
N LEU A 58 15.77 3.62 10.11
CA LEU A 58 14.62 4.36 10.66
C LEU A 58 13.54 3.43 11.20
N TRP A 59 13.49 2.18 10.72
CA TRP A 59 12.39 1.24 10.98
C TRP A 59 11.96 1.13 12.44
N GLU A 60 12.89 0.88 13.37
CA GLU A 60 12.54 0.72 14.79
C GLU A 60 12.04 2.02 15.42
N THR A 61 12.49 3.18 14.92
CA THR A 61 12.08 4.49 15.44
C THR A 61 10.70 4.91 14.98
N VAL A 62 10.30 4.53 13.75
CA VAL A 62 9.03 4.99 13.14
C VAL A 62 7.90 3.96 13.23
N ARG A 63 8.22 2.69 13.50
CA ARG A 63 7.24 1.60 13.52
C ARG A 63 6.06 1.87 14.45
N GLY A 64 6.34 2.38 15.67
CA GLY A 64 5.30 2.66 16.67
C GLY A 64 4.30 3.70 16.18
N GLU A 65 4.81 4.88 15.83
CA GLU A 65 4.01 5.99 15.32
C GLU A 65 3.24 5.60 14.03
N MET A 66 3.86 4.82 13.13
CA MET A 66 3.18 4.34 11.93
C MET A 66 1.99 3.41 12.24
N ILE A 67 2.08 2.58 13.29
CA ILE A 67 0.94 1.75 13.72
C ILE A 67 -0.16 2.62 14.34
N GLU A 68 0.20 3.60 15.16
CA GLU A 68 -0.74 4.54 15.80
C GLU A 68 -1.50 5.36 14.76
N ARG A 69 -0.80 5.81 13.72
CA ARG A 69 -1.36 6.54 12.56
C ARG A 69 -2.03 5.64 11.51
N GLN A 70 -2.23 4.36 11.82
CA GLN A 70 -2.90 3.40 10.92
C GLN A 70 -2.26 3.32 9.53
N GLY A 71 -0.94 3.45 9.46
CA GLY A 71 -0.17 3.35 8.22
C GLY A 71 -0.10 4.65 7.41
N ASP A 72 -0.56 5.79 7.93
CA ASP A 72 -0.24 7.10 7.34
C ASP A 72 1.15 7.56 7.82
N ILE A 73 2.02 7.83 6.85
CA ILE A 73 3.41 8.23 7.08
C ILE A 73 3.67 9.70 6.77
N SER A 74 2.68 10.43 6.25
CA SER A 74 2.83 11.81 5.77
C SER A 74 3.33 12.76 6.86
N GLU A 75 2.84 12.60 8.08
CA GLU A 75 3.17 13.46 9.23
C GLU A 75 4.32 12.94 10.10
N ILE A 76 4.91 11.78 9.80
CA ILE A 76 6.01 11.22 10.59
C ILE A 76 7.29 11.98 10.27
N GLY A 77 7.79 12.78 11.21
CA GLY A 77 8.91 13.72 10.98
C GLY A 77 10.23 13.04 10.60
N ASN A 78 10.50 11.84 11.11
CA ASN A 78 11.75 11.12 10.88
C ASN A 78 11.85 10.47 9.48
N ILE A 79 10.75 10.43 8.71
CA ILE A 79 10.74 9.80 7.38
C ILE A 79 11.08 10.85 6.31
N PRO A 80 12.08 10.59 5.44
CA PRO A 80 12.41 11.48 4.32
C PRO A 80 11.21 11.76 3.41
N GLU A 81 11.14 12.97 2.88
CA GLU A 81 10.02 13.41 2.03
C GLU A 81 9.86 12.54 0.78
N GLU A 82 10.96 12.08 0.18
CA GLU A 82 10.93 11.18 -0.97
C GLU A 82 10.22 9.85 -0.69
N ILE A 83 10.38 9.31 0.52
CA ILE A 83 9.67 8.09 0.96
C ILE A 83 8.19 8.39 1.15
N LYS A 84 7.86 9.53 1.76
CA LYS A 84 6.45 9.96 1.92
C LYS A 84 5.76 10.11 0.58
N ILE A 85 6.43 10.70 -0.41
CA ILE A 85 5.91 10.87 -1.76
C ILE A 85 5.68 9.52 -2.44
N ARG A 86 6.62 8.57 -2.30
CA ARG A 86 6.56 7.25 -2.94
C ARG A 86 5.49 6.34 -2.33
N TYR A 87 5.32 6.37 -1.02
CA TYR A 87 4.40 5.50 -0.28
C TYR A 87 3.13 6.22 0.15
N LYS A 88 2.63 7.14 -0.68
CA LYS A 88 1.28 7.67 -0.53
C LYS A 88 0.25 6.53 -0.57
N SER A 89 -0.84 6.72 0.17
CA SER A 89 -1.96 5.79 0.20
C SER A 89 -3.03 6.25 -0.78
N ALA A 90 -4.05 5.42 -0.97
CA ALA A 90 -5.23 5.78 -1.76
C ALA A 90 -5.92 7.08 -1.29
N PHE A 91 -5.73 7.50 -0.03
CA PHE A 91 -6.33 8.71 0.54
C PHE A 91 -5.45 9.95 0.45
N THR A 92 -4.15 9.80 0.17
CA THR A 92 -3.21 10.93 0.08
C THR A 92 -2.79 11.24 -1.35
N ILE A 93 -3.23 10.44 -2.32
CA ILE A 93 -3.09 10.70 -3.76
C ILE A 93 -4.28 11.53 -4.25
N SER A 94 -4.03 12.40 -5.25
CA SER A 94 -5.09 13.16 -5.92
C SER A 94 -6.13 12.23 -6.54
N PRO A 95 -7.43 12.44 -6.31
CA PRO A 95 -8.48 11.68 -6.99
C PRO A 95 -8.39 11.76 -8.52
N LEU A 96 -7.87 12.85 -9.07
CA LEU A 96 -7.67 13.00 -10.52
C LEU A 96 -6.63 12.03 -11.07
N ALA A 97 -5.62 11.65 -10.29
CA ALA A 97 -4.60 10.70 -10.73
C ALA A 97 -5.20 9.31 -11.03
N PHE A 98 -6.27 8.91 -10.33
CA PHE A 98 -6.98 7.66 -10.63
C PHE A 98 -7.62 7.70 -12.02
N ILE A 99 -8.17 8.85 -12.39
CA ILE A 99 -8.80 9.06 -13.70
C ILE A 99 -7.71 9.12 -14.78
N GLU A 100 -6.64 9.87 -14.55
CA GLU A 100 -5.53 10.02 -15.50
C GLU A 100 -4.80 8.71 -15.79
N VAL A 101 -4.63 7.84 -14.78
CA VAL A 101 -4.00 6.52 -14.97
C VAL A 101 -4.95 5.53 -15.67
N ALA A 102 -6.26 5.67 -15.49
CA ALA A 102 -7.26 4.76 -16.06
C ALA A 102 -7.69 5.12 -17.49
N ALA A 103 -7.54 6.38 -17.91
CA ALA A 103 -7.92 6.92 -19.21
C ALA A 103 -6.86 6.64 -20.29
#